data_AF-A0A816IDE3-F1
#
_entry.id   AF-A0A816IDE3-F1
#
_cell.length_a   1.000
_cell.length_b   1.000
_cell.length_c   1.000
_cell.angle_alpha   90.00
_cell.angle_beta   90.00
_cell.angle_gamma   90.00
#
_symmetry.space_group_name_H-M   'P 1'
#
loop_
_entity.id
_entity.type
_entity.pdbx_description
1 polymer ?
#
loop_
_entity_poly.entity_id
_entity_poly.type
_entity_poly.pdbx_seq_one_letter_code
_entity_poly.pdbx_strand_id
1 'polypeptide(L)'
;MDGLPPRALGLFPQAAVSKGHENATAENGPWVITLDAPSYFLVQHAKNRALREELYRAYLSRASSGDLDNTAIIDQILKLRLEKAKLLGYNNYAEVSMTMKMTIVEKAAELLEKLRSASWDPTVRVVILICRFWSIKEELYPYFSLPKVMDGLFSLAKTLFGVDIEPTDGVAPFEEGLKVGDDLKSRRSTVVMLNRADDEDLER
;
A
#
# COMPACT_ATOMS: atom_id res chain seq x y z
N MET A 1 -9.78 0.66 24.08
CA MET A 1 -8.71 0.09 23.22
C MET A 1 -8.73 -1.45 23.21
N ASP A 2 -9.75 -2.05 23.83
CA ASP A 2 -9.87 -3.50 23.99
C ASP A 2 -10.00 -4.24 22.65
N GLY A 3 -9.29 -5.36 22.54
CA GLY A 3 -9.29 -6.22 21.35
C GLY A 3 -8.30 -5.81 20.27
N LEU A 4 -7.64 -4.65 20.42
CA LEU A 4 -6.54 -4.29 19.54
C LEU A 4 -5.34 -5.23 19.72
N PRO A 5 -4.63 -5.59 18.64
CA PRO A 5 -3.42 -6.38 18.74
C PRO A 5 -2.28 -5.58 19.40
N PRO A 6 -1.30 -6.24 20.04
CA PRO A 6 -0.18 -5.57 20.70
C PRO A 6 0.60 -4.60 19.80
N ARG A 7 0.69 -4.90 18.49
CA ARG A 7 1.33 -4.02 17.51
C ARG A 7 0.62 -2.68 17.35
N ALA A 8 -0.70 -2.64 17.45
CA ALA A 8 -1.46 -1.40 17.43
C ALA A 8 -1.14 -0.52 18.65
N LEU A 9 -0.93 -1.17 19.80
CA LEU A 9 -0.51 -0.49 21.03
C LEU A 9 0.92 0.05 20.94
N GLY A 10 1.78 -0.47 20.05
CA GLY A 10 3.07 0.15 19.75
C GLY A 10 2.99 1.32 18.76
N LEU A 11 2.06 1.26 17.80
CA LEU A 11 1.93 2.25 16.71
C LEU A 11 1.23 3.54 17.15
N PHE A 12 0.10 3.44 17.85
CA PHE A 12 -0.72 4.60 18.19
C PHE A 12 -0.09 5.58 19.18
N PRO A 13 0.71 5.14 20.18
CA PRO A 13 1.47 6.07 21.01
C PRO A 13 2.57 6.77 20.23
N GLN A 14 3.26 6.11 19.29
CA GLN A 14 4.26 6.79 18.44
C GLN A 14 3.62 7.90 17.61
N ALA A 15 2.42 7.66 17.08
CA ALA A 15 1.63 8.69 16.40
C ALA A 15 1.14 9.80 17.35
N ALA A 16 0.97 9.52 18.64
CA ALA A 16 0.63 10.51 19.65
C ALA A 16 1.85 11.36 20.03
N VAL A 17 3.01 10.74 20.23
CA VAL A 17 4.29 11.41 20.49
C VAL A 17 4.64 12.37 19.35
N SER A 18 4.51 11.94 18.09
CA SER A 18 4.78 12.80 16.94
C SER A 18 3.83 14.00 16.82
N LYS A 19 2.68 13.96 17.50
CA LYS A 19 1.71 15.06 17.60
C LYS A 19 1.81 15.86 18.90
N GLY A 20 2.86 15.64 19.70
CA GLY A 20 3.17 16.43 20.91
C GLY A 20 2.75 15.79 22.24
N HIS A 21 2.32 14.53 22.26
CA HIS A 21 2.02 13.81 23.49
C HIS A 21 3.21 12.96 23.96
N GLU A 22 4.21 13.60 24.59
CA GLU A 22 5.50 12.96 24.96
C GLU A 22 5.37 11.77 25.94
N ASN A 23 4.35 11.78 26.80
CA ASN A 23 4.13 10.72 27.79
C ASN A 23 3.29 9.53 27.27
N ALA A 24 2.97 9.51 25.97
CA ALA A 24 2.14 8.47 25.39
C ALA A 24 2.86 7.11 25.39
N THR A 25 2.32 6.14 26.11
CA THR A 25 2.81 4.77 26.13
C THR A 25 1.77 3.78 25.62
N ALA A 26 2.23 2.58 25.27
CA ALA A 26 1.36 1.49 24.82
C ALA A 26 0.27 1.15 25.84
N GLU A 27 0.59 1.24 27.13
CA GLU A 27 -0.28 0.81 28.23
C GLU A 27 -1.18 1.92 28.77
N ASN A 28 -0.68 3.16 28.89
CA ASN A 28 -1.37 4.23 29.61
C ASN A 28 -1.86 5.39 28.73
N GLY A 29 -1.71 5.32 27.40
CA GLY A 29 -2.15 6.37 26.47
C GLY A 29 -1.49 7.73 26.72
N PRO A 30 -1.91 8.80 26.03
CA PRO A 30 -2.96 8.84 25.00
C PRO A 30 -2.54 8.11 23.72
N TRP A 31 -3.53 7.63 22.95
CA TRP A 31 -3.31 6.96 21.66
C TRP A 31 -3.89 7.81 20.54
N VAL A 32 -3.13 8.01 19.47
CA VAL A 32 -3.64 8.67 18.26
C VAL A 32 -3.80 7.65 17.15
N ILE A 33 -5.03 7.55 16.65
CA ILE A 33 -5.37 6.72 15.50
C ILE A 33 -5.40 7.61 14.26
N THR A 34 -4.74 7.18 13.20
CA THR A 34 -4.67 7.85 11.90
C THR A 34 -5.39 7.04 10.81
N LEU A 35 -5.67 7.68 9.67
CA LEU A 35 -6.39 7.08 8.54
C LEU A 35 -5.47 6.45 7.48
N ASP A 36 -4.16 6.38 7.72
CA ASP A 36 -3.25 5.58 6.90
C ASP A 36 -3.56 4.08 7.05
N ALA A 37 -3.23 3.31 6.03
CA ALA A 37 -3.59 1.89 5.95
C ALA A 37 -3.13 1.08 7.19
N PRO A 38 -1.85 1.15 7.64
CA PRO A 38 -1.42 0.42 8.83
C PRO A 38 -2.26 0.72 10.07
N SER A 39 -2.55 1.99 10.34
CA SER A 39 -3.37 2.37 11.50
C SER A 39 -4.84 1.94 11.34
N TYR A 40 -5.46 2.25 10.20
CA TYR A 40 -6.87 1.96 9.93
C TYR A 40 -7.21 0.46 10.01
N PHE A 41 -6.38 -0.39 9.38
CA PHE A 41 -6.64 -1.84 9.37
C PHE A 41 -6.51 -2.47 10.75
N LEU A 42 -5.67 -1.92 11.64
CA LEU A 42 -5.52 -2.43 13.01
C LEU A 42 -6.76 -2.16 13.88
N VAL A 43 -7.47 -1.05 13.65
CA VAL A 43 -8.69 -0.71 14.40
C VAL A 43 -9.87 -1.62 14.04
N GLN A 44 -9.82 -2.33 12.91
CA GLN A 44 -10.83 -3.36 12.58
C GLN A 44 -10.88 -4.48 13.64
N HIS A 45 -9.80 -4.70 14.39
CA HIS A 45 -9.74 -5.65 15.50
C HIS A 45 -10.33 -5.12 16.82
N ALA A 46 -10.56 -3.80 16.95
CA ALA A 46 -11.10 -3.23 18.17
C ALA A 46 -12.46 -3.84 18.49
N LYS A 47 -12.71 -4.27 19.73
CA LYS A 47 -14.02 -4.80 20.16
C LYS A 47 -15.12 -3.74 20.14
N ASN A 48 -14.76 -2.48 20.38
CA ASN A 48 -15.69 -1.36 20.41
C ASN A 48 -16.28 -1.07 19.01
N ARG A 49 -17.58 -1.35 18.84
CA ARG A 49 -18.30 -1.12 17.58
C ARG A 49 -18.40 0.35 17.19
N ALA A 50 -18.63 1.23 18.17
CA ALA A 50 -18.77 2.67 17.90
C ALA A 50 -17.46 3.25 17.35
N LEU A 51 -16.32 2.85 17.91
CA LEU A 51 -15.00 3.24 17.40
C LEU A 51 -14.76 2.76 15.97
N ARG A 52 -15.11 1.49 15.65
CA ARG A 52 -15.00 0.97 14.28
C ARG A 52 -15.88 1.74 13.31
N GLU A 53 -17.11 2.07 13.72
CA GLU A 53 -18.05 2.83 12.90
C GLU A 53 -17.55 4.26 12.64
N GLU A 54 -17.11 4.95 13.66
CA GLU A 54 -16.56 6.32 13.55
C GLU A 54 -15.38 6.35 12.58
N LEU A 55 -14.41 5.45 12.75
CA LEU A 55 -13.23 5.41 11.89
C LEU A 55 -13.58 4.97 10.46
N TYR A 56 -14.51 4.03 10.29
CA TYR A 56 -15.00 3.60 8.98
C TYR A 56 -15.65 4.76 8.21
N ARG A 57 -16.51 5.53 8.88
CA ARG A 57 -17.15 6.71 8.29
C ARG A 57 -16.11 7.76 7.91
N ALA A 58 -15.19 8.08 8.83
CA ALA A 58 -14.11 9.02 8.58
C ALA A 58 -13.23 8.59 7.39
N TYR A 59 -12.91 7.30 7.26
CA TYR A 59 -12.10 6.76 6.16
C TYR A 59 -12.83 6.83 4.80
N LEU A 60 -14.13 6.56 4.78
CA LEU A 60 -14.96 6.59 3.57
C LEU A 60 -15.24 8.01 3.07
N SER A 61 -15.43 8.97 3.97
CA SER A 61 -15.73 10.37 3.61
C SER A 61 -14.48 11.23 3.45
N ARG A 62 -13.31 10.62 3.23
CA ARG A 62 -12.07 11.37 2.99
C ARG A 62 -12.19 12.13 1.68
N ALA A 63 -11.81 13.40 1.73
CA ALA A 63 -11.78 14.27 0.55
C ALA A 63 -13.13 14.33 -0.19
N SER A 64 -14.24 14.34 0.56
CA SER A 64 -15.60 14.35 0.00
C SER A 64 -16.47 15.51 0.53
N SER A 65 -15.86 16.52 1.16
CA SER A 65 -16.55 17.73 1.64
C SER A 65 -15.54 18.85 1.98
N GLY A 66 -16.01 20.10 2.04
CA GLY A 66 -15.19 21.27 2.38
C GLY A 66 -14.10 21.57 1.34
N ASP A 67 -12.99 22.17 1.78
CA ASP A 67 -11.89 22.60 0.91
C ASP A 67 -11.14 21.45 0.23
N LEU A 68 -11.31 20.22 0.73
CA LEU A 68 -10.66 19.01 0.22
C LEU A 68 -11.62 18.12 -0.59
N ASP A 69 -12.80 18.63 -0.98
CA ASP A 69 -13.78 17.85 -1.73
C ASP A 69 -13.32 17.57 -3.17
N ASN A 70 -13.13 16.29 -3.50
CA ASN A 70 -12.74 15.83 -4.83
C ASN A 70 -13.93 15.61 -5.77
N THR A 71 -15.18 15.74 -5.32
CA THR A 71 -16.37 15.43 -6.13
C THR A 71 -16.42 16.27 -7.40
N ALA A 72 -16.34 17.61 -7.28
CA ALA A 72 -16.35 18.50 -8.44
C ALA A 72 -15.11 18.34 -9.34
N ILE A 73 -13.96 18.00 -8.75
CA ILE A 73 -12.72 17.73 -9.50
C ILE A 73 -12.90 16.48 -10.38
N ILE A 74 -13.49 15.41 -9.84
CA ILE A 74 -13.79 14.19 -10.59
C ILE A 74 -14.74 14.50 -11.75
N ASP A 75 -15.81 15.26 -11.51
CA ASP A 75 -16.77 15.64 -12.56
C ASP A 75 -16.09 16.42 -13.70
N GLN A 76 -15.22 17.38 -13.35
CA GLN A 76 -14.44 18.13 -14.33
C GLN A 76 -13.47 17.22 -15.11
N ILE A 77 -12.78 16.30 -14.43
CA ILE A 77 -11.89 15.33 -15.07
C ILE A 77 -12.68 14.45 -16.07
N LEU A 78 -13.85 13.95 -15.70
CA LEU A 78 -14.68 13.12 -16.57
C LEU A 78 -15.18 13.91 -17.79
N LYS A 79 -15.62 15.15 -17.60
CA LYS A 79 -16.03 16.06 -18.69
C LYS A 79 -14.88 16.30 -19.67
N LEU A 80 -13.71 16.71 -19.18
CA LEU A 80 -12.54 16.98 -20.01
C LEU A 80 -12.03 15.73 -20.73
N ARG A 81 -12.09 14.56 -20.08
CA ARG A 81 -11.75 13.27 -20.71
C ARG A 81 -12.69 12.91 -21.84
N LEU A 82 -13.98 13.18 -21.70
CA LEU A 82 -14.96 12.96 -22.76
C LEU A 82 -14.76 13.93 -23.93
N GLU A 83 -14.54 15.22 -23.65
CA GLU A 83 -14.24 16.22 -24.68
C GLU A 83 -12.98 15.85 -25.47
N LYS A 84 -11.91 15.45 -24.78
CA LYS A 84 -10.68 14.94 -25.40
C LYS A 84 -10.95 13.74 -26.31
N ALA A 85 -11.77 12.78 -25.87
CA ALA A 85 -12.10 11.62 -26.69
C ALA A 85 -12.81 12.01 -27.99
N LYS A 86 -13.82 12.89 -27.89
CA LYS A 86 -14.57 13.38 -29.05
C LYS A 86 -13.69 14.15 -30.04
N LEU A 87 -12.80 15.01 -29.55
CA LEU A 87 -11.84 15.76 -30.40
C LEU A 87 -10.91 14.83 -31.18
N LEU A 88 -10.56 13.69 -30.60
CA LEU A 88 -9.71 12.67 -31.23
C LEU A 88 -10.51 11.66 -32.09
N GLY A 89 -11.83 11.84 -32.23
CA GLY A 89 -12.68 10.96 -33.04
C GLY A 89 -13.12 9.66 -32.35
N TYR A 90 -12.99 9.55 -31.02
CA TYR A 90 -13.43 8.40 -30.22
C TYR A 90 -14.76 8.67 -29.51
N ASN A 91 -15.49 7.61 -29.15
CA ASN A 91 -16.79 7.74 -28.48
C ASN A 91 -16.64 8.08 -27.00
N ASN A 92 -15.58 7.57 -26.35
CA ASN A 92 -15.33 7.72 -24.93
C ASN A 92 -13.82 7.65 -24.60
N TYR A 93 -13.47 8.05 -23.37
CA TYR A 93 -12.07 8.08 -22.95
C TYR A 93 -11.44 6.69 -22.74
N ALA A 94 -12.25 5.65 -22.52
CA ALA A 94 -11.72 4.29 -22.37
C ALA A 94 -11.09 3.83 -23.69
N GLU A 95 -11.72 4.12 -24.83
CA GLU A 95 -11.15 3.85 -26.16
C GLU A 95 -9.80 4.56 -26.35
N VAL A 96 -9.71 5.86 -26.01
CA VAL A 96 -8.45 6.61 -26.06
C VAL A 96 -7.37 5.95 -25.20
N SER A 97 -7.71 5.53 -23.98
CA SER A 97 -6.80 4.87 -23.04
C SER A 97 -6.30 3.52 -23.55
N MET A 98 -7.12 2.80 -24.33
CA MET A 98 -6.79 1.49 -24.87
C MET A 98 -5.87 1.55 -26.09
N THR A 99 -5.80 2.67 -26.82
CA THR A 99 -4.91 2.83 -28.00
C THR A 99 -3.44 2.50 -27.73
N MET A 100 -2.97 2.72 -26.49
CA MET A 100 -1.60 2.46 -26.05
C MET A 100 -1.47 1.20 -25.18
N LYS A 101 -2.52 0.37 -25.10
CA LYS A 101 -2.54 -0.86 -24.29
C LYS A 101 -2.65 -2.08 -25.18
N MET A 102 -2.29 -3.24 -24.63
CA MET A 102 -2.37 -4.55 -25.30
C MET A 102 -3.82 -5.07 -25.46
N THR A 103 -4.85 -4.27 -25.15
CA THR A 103 -6.23 -4.74 -25.06
C THR A 103 -7.22 -3.68 -25.53
N ILE A 104 -8.45 -4.10 -25.79
CA ILE A 104 -9.58 -3.25 -26.14
C ILE A 104 -10.64 -3.28 -25.03
N VAL A 105 -11.57 -2.33 -25.07
CA VAL A 105 -12.59 -2.14 -24.02
C VAL A 105 -13.42 -3.42 -23.81
N GLU A 106 -13.85 -4.05 -24.91
CA GLU A 106 -14.68 -5.26 -24.88
C GLU A 106 -13.93 -6.44 -24.25
N LYS A 107 -12.65 -6.64 -24.61
CA LYS A 107 -11.83 -7.73 -24.07
C LYS A 107 -11.48 -7.54 -22.61
N ALA A 108 -11.23 -6.30 -22.19
CA ALA A 108 -11.06 -6.00 -20.77
C ALA A 108 -12.35 -6.31 -19.99
N ALA A 109 -13.52 -5.91 -20.49
CA ALA A 109 -14.80 -6.19 -19.85
C ALA A 109 -15.13 -7.70 -19.81
N GLU A 110 -14.88 -8.43 -20.89
CA GLU A 110 -15.06 -9.89 -20.97
C GLU A 110 -14.22 -10.62 -19.92
N LEU A 111 -12.94 -10.24 -19.79
CA LEU A 111 -12.04 -10.82 -18.79
C LEU A 111 -12.53 -10.54 -17.37
N LEU A 112 -12.93 -9.30 -17.07
CA LEU A 112 -13.45 -8.91 -15.76
C LEU A 112 -14.72 -9.69 -15.41
N GLU A 113 -15.64 -9.85 -16.36
CA GLU A 113 -16.87 -10.60 -16.14
C GLU A 113 -16.61 -12.10 -15.93
N LYS A 114 -15.70 -12.69 -16.71
CA LYS A 114 -15.27 -14.08 -16.52
C LYS A 114 -14.70 -14.30 -15.12
N LEU A 115 -13.84 -13.39 -14.65
CA LEU A 115 -13.28 -13.46 -13.30
C LEU A 115 -14.35 -13.27 -12.22
N ARG A 116 -15.26 -12.30 -12.40
CA ARG A 116 -16.36 -12.03 -11.47
C ARG A 116 -17.26 -13.26 -11.31
N SER A 117 -17.67 -13.86 -12.42
CA SER A 117 -18.52 -15.05 -12.43
C SER A 117 -17.82 -16.27 -11.82
N ALA A 118 -16.54 -16.51 -12.14
CA ALA A 118 -15.78 -17.62 -11.57
C ALA A 118 -15.48 -17.48 -10.07
N SER A 119 -15.34 -16.25 -9.58
CA SER A 119 -15.01 -15.98 -8.16
C SER A 119 -16.23 -15.81 -7.26
N TRP A 120 -17.45 -15.70 -7.80
CA TRP A 120 -18.66 -15.38 -7.04
C TRP A 120 -18.98 -16.41 -5.95
N ASP A 121 -19.19 -17.68 -6.30
CA ASP A 121 -19.55 -18.73 -5.34
C ASP A 121 -18.44 -18.98 -4.29
N PRO A 122 -17.14 -19.06 -4.67
CA PRO A 122 -16.06 -19.11 -3.69
C PRO A 122 -16.05 -17.92 -2.73
N THR A 123 -16.25 -16.70 -3.23
CA THR A 123 -16.23 -15.48 -2.41
C THR A 123 -17.34 -15.51 -1.35
N VAL A 124 -18.57 -15.89 -1.73
CA VAL A 124 -19.70 -15.98 -0.79
C VAL A 124 -19.41 -16.98 0.34
N ARG A 125 -18.78 -18.13 0.03
CA ARG A 125 -18.38 -19.13 1.04
C ARG A 125 -17.25 -18.64 1.93
N VAL A 126 -16.29 -17.91 1.36
CA VAL A 126 -15.03 -17.53 2.01
C VAL A 126 -15.15 -16.24 2.83
N VAL A 127 -16.18 -15.39 2.62
CA VAL A 127 -16.41 -14.19 3.45
C VAL A 127 -16.47 -14.51 4.94
N ILE A 128 -17.07 -15.63 5.34
CA ILE A 128 -17.09 -16.08 6.75
C ILE A 128 -15.70 -16.56 7.20
N LEU A 129 -14.93 -17.19 6.31
CA LEU A 129 -13.60 -17.73 6.60
C LEU A 129 -12.53 -16.63 6.70
N ILE A 130 -12.64 -15.56 5.91
CA ILE A 130 -11.73 -14.40 5.94
C ILE A 130 -11.70 -13.77 7.32
N CYS A 131 -12.85 -13.67 7.99
CA CYS A 131 -12.93 -13.18 9.37
C CYS A 131 -12.13 -14.05 10.36
N ARG A 132 -12.04 -15.37 10.12
CA ARG A 132 -11.19 -16.28 10.93
C ARG A 132 -9.71 -16.18 10.55
N PHE A 133 -9.41 -16.13 9.27
CA PHE A 133 -8.03 -16.07 8.77
C PHE A 133 -7.31 -14.77 9.17
N TRP A 134 -8.04 -13.65 9.23
CA TRP A 134 -7.47 -12.37 9.61
C TRP A 134 -6.93 -12.36 11.05
N SER A 135 -7.50 -13.16 11.96
CA SER A 135 -6.97 -13.31 13.32
C SER A 135 -5.60 -14.01 13.39
N ILE A 136 -5.25 -14.86 12.42
CA ILE A 136 -3.99 -15.61 12.38
C ILE A 136 -2.81 -14.73 11.92
N LYS A 137 -3.08 -13.63 11.19
CA LYS A 137 -2.02 -12.76 10.65
C LYS A 137 -1.08 -12.19 11.70
N GLU A 138 -1.58 -11.93 12.91
CA GLU A 138 -0.77 -11.43 14.03
C GLU A 138 0.34 -12.40 14.44
N GLU A 139 0.08 -13.71 14.41
CA GLU A 139 1.06 -14.75 14.77
C GLU A 139 2.19 -14.87 13.73
N LEU A 140 1.94 -14.40 12.51
CA LEU A 140 2.85 -14.55 11.38
C LEU A 140 3.89 -13.42 11.30
N TYR A 141 3.59 -12.23 11.86
CA TYR A 141 4.47 -11.07 11.76
C TYR A 141 5.91 -11.26 12.26
N PRO A 142 6.20 -12.02 13.34
CA PRO A 142 7.58 -12.27 13.78
C PRO A 142 8.46 -12.94 12.71
N TYR A 143 7.83 -13.67 11.77
CA TYR A 143 8.54 -14.36 10.69
C TYR A 143 8.84 -13.44 9.50
N PHE A 144 8.08 -12.36 9.31
CA PHE A 144 8.20 -11.43 8.19
C PHE A 144 8.84 -10.09 8.62
N SER A 145 10.02 -10.15 9.26
CA SER A 145 10.78 -8.94 9.54
C SER A 145 11.40 -8.40 8.25
N LEU A 146 11.39 -7.08 8.08
CA LEU A 146 11.91 -6.43 6.87
C LEU A 146 13.32 -6.93 6.48
N PRO A 147 14.31 -7.06 7.39
CA PRO A 147 15.62 -7.59 7.02
C PRO A 147 15.56 -8.99 6.39
N LYS A 148 14.84 -9.93 7.01
CA LYS A 148 14.70 -11.30 6.50
C LYS A 148 13.98 -11.36 5.15
N VAL A 149 12.98 -10.49 4.96
CA VAL A 149 12.25 -10.39 3.69
C VAL A 149 13.17 -9.86 2.58
N MET A 150 14.01 -8.87 2.87
CA MET A 150 14.98 -8.35 1.92
C MET A 150 16.04 -9.40 1.56
N ASP A 151 16.58 -10.12 2.54
CA ASP A 151 17.55 -11.21 2.29
C ASP A 151 16.97 -12.27 1.35
N GLY A 152 15.72 -12.70 1.60
CA GLY A 152 15.01 -13.65 0.75
C GLY A 152 14.75 -13.11 -0.66
N LEU A 153 14.37 -11.84 -0.79
CA LEU A 153 14.15 -11.18 -2.08
C LEU A 153 15.45 -11.12 -2.90
N PHE A 154 16.57 -10.75 -2.28
CA PHE A 154 17.87 -10.68 -2.94
C PHE A 154 18.38 -12.06 -3.34
N SER A 155 18.21 -13.07 -2.49
CA SER A 155 18.51 -14.45 -2.84
C SER A 155 17.71 -14.92 -4.05
N LEU A 156 16.43 -14.57 -4.13
CA LEU A 156 15.58 -14.96 -5.27
C LEU A 156 16.03 -14.26 -6.56
N ALA A 157 16.36 -12.96 -6.48
CA ALA A 157 16.89 -12.21 -7.63
C ALA A 157 18.19 -12.82 -8.15
N LYS A 158 19.09 -13.23 -7.24
CA LYS A 158 20.32 -13.95 -7.60
C LYS A 158 20.03 -15.27 -8.30
N THR A 159 19.10 -16.08 -7.77
CA THR A 159 18.76 -17.37 -8.38
C THR A 159 18.10 -17.22 -9.75
N LEU A 160 17.19 -16.24 -9.92
CA LEU A 160 16.43 -16.09 -11.17
C LEU A 160 17.16 -15.31 -12.25
N PHE A 161 17.95 -14.30 -11.87
CA PHE A 161 18.53 -13.33 -12.80
C PHE A 161 20.05 -13.26 -12.73
N GLY A 162 20.70 -13.98 -11.80
CA GLY A 162 22.16 -13.93 -11.63
C GLY A 162 22.68 -12.60 -11.09
N VAL A 163 21.79 -11.74 -10.55
CA VAL A 163 22.16 -10.41 -10.06
C VAL A 163 22.52 -10.48 -8.57
N ASP A 164 23.69 -9.94 -8.23
CA ASP A 164 24.09 -9.72 -6.85
C ASP A 164 23.66 -8.32 -6.39
N ILE A 165 22.95 -8.29 -5.27
CA ILE A 165 22.41 -7.07 -4.66
C ILE A 165 23.04 -6.91 -3.28
N GLU A 166 23.77 -5.82 -3.10
CA GLU A 166 24.39 -5.48 -1.82
C GLU A 166 23.93 -4.10 -1.34
N PRO A 167 23.75 -3.91 -0.02
CA PRO A 167 23.47 -2.61 0.54
C PRO A 167 24.69 -1.70 0.35
N THR A 168 24.52 -0.58 -0.35
CA THR A 168 25.54 0.47 -0.39
C THR A 168 25.15 1.60 0.54
N ASP A 169 25.95 1.78 1.59
CA ASP A 169 25.86 2.93 2.47
C ASP A 169 26.65 4.08 1.83
N GLY A 170 25.96 5.08 1.26
CA GLY A 170 26.63 6.33 0.88
C GLY A 170 26.16 7.10 -0.35
N VAL A 171 25.21 6.61 -1.15
CA VAL A 171 24.66 7.41 -2.26
C VAL A 171 23.19 7.69 -2.01
N ALA A 172 22.93 8.85 -1.38
CA ALA A 172 21.58 9.35 -1.14
C ALA A 172 20.89 9.76 -2.46
N PRO A 173 19.55 9.59 -2.55
CA PRO A 173 18.78 10.75 -3.01
C PRO A 173 17.41 10.96 -2.31
N PHE A 174 17.07 12.25 -2.16
CA PHE A 174 15.75 12.89 -1.96
C PHE A 174 14.89 12.56 -0.72
N GLU A 175 15.02 13.40 0.33
CA GLU A 175 13.95 14.27 0.88
C GLU A 175 14.53 15.09 2.06
N GLU A 176 14.79 16.38 1.83
CA GLU A 176 15.04 17.38 2.89
C GLU A 176 13.71 17.67 3.59
N GLY A 177 13.45 16.99 4.71
CA GLY A 177 12.25 17.25 5.51
C GLY A 177 12.09 16.33 6.71
N LEU A 178 12.73 15.16 6.70
CA LEU A 178 12.68 14.23 7.82
C LEU A 178 13.74 14.62 8.86
N LYS A 179 13.36 15.34 9.92
CA LYS A 179 14.16 15.41 11.15
C LYS A 179 14.18 14.03 11.79
N VAL A 180 15.19 13.25 11.41
CA VAL A 180 15.41 11.89 11.92
C VAL A 180 16.20 11.99 13.21
N GLY A 181 15.60 11.55 14.32
CA GLY A 181 16.32 11.31 15.57
C GLY A 181 17.46 10.32 15.34
N ASP A 182 18.54 10.48 16.09
CA ASP A 182 19.88 9.92 15.79
C ASP A 182 19.97 8.38 15.62
N ASP A 183 18.90 7.64 15.91
CA ASP A 183 18.86 6.18 15.89
C ASP A 183 18.53 5.53 14.52
N LEU A 184 18.21 6.34 13.50
CA LEU A 184 17.75 5.87 12.18
C LEU A 184 18.73 6.17 11.02
N LYS A 185 19.93 6.69 11.32
CA LYS A 185 21.00 6.90 10.33
C LYS A 185 21.58 5.59 9.77
N SER A 186 21.38 4.45 10.45
CA SER A 186 22.00 3.15 10.12
C SER A 186 21.23 2.31 9.08
N ARG A 187 20.13 2.80 8.48
CA ARG A 187 19.24 1.96 7.64
C ARG A 187 18.84 2.62 6.31
N ARG A 188 19.78 3.20 5.59
CA ARG A 188 19.52 3.74 4.24
C ARG A 188 20.47 3.12 3.23
N SER A 189 20.12 1.93 2.79
CA SER A 189 20.85 1.20 1.75
C SER A 189 20.23 1.51 0.39
N THR A 190 20.98 2.18 -0.48
CA THR A 190 20.71 2.20 -1.92
C THR A 190 21.23 0.89 -2.50
N VAL A 191 20.44 0.23 -3.35
CA VAL A 191 20.79 -1.05 -3.98
C VAL A 191 21.60 -0.80 -5.24
N VAL A 192 22.83 -1.31 -5.31
CA VAL A 192 23.60 -1.39 -6.55
C VAL A 192 23.41 -2.79 -7.13
N MET A 193 23.02 -2.87 -8.41
CA MET A 193 22.92 -4.12 -9.16
C MET A 193 24.27 -4.37 -9.82
N LEU A 194 25.00 -5.40 -9.38
CA LEU A 194 26.20 -5.84 -10.07
C LEU A 194 25.80 -6.97 -11.02
N ASN A 195 25.82 -6.68 -12.33
CA ASN A 195 25.85 -7.74 -13.34
C ASN A 195 27.28 -8.27 -13.38
N ARG A 196 27.44 -9.60 -13.26
CA ARG A 196 28.67 -10.25 -13.67
C ARG A 196 28.79 -10.05 -15.19
N ALA A 197 29.68 -9.16 -15.61
CA ALA A 197 30.08 -9.07 -17.00
C ALA A 197 30.78 -10.39 -17.35
N ASP A 198 30.10 -11.23 -18.14
CA ASP A 198 30.82 -12.12 -19.04
C ASP A 198 31.33 -11.24 -20.20
N ASP A 199 32.39 -10.49 -19.93
CA ASP A 199 33.24 -9.83 -20.93
C ASP A 199 34.08 -10.92 -21.62
N GLU A 200 33.45 -11.72 -22.50
CA GLU A 200 34.12 -12.58 -23.48
C GLU A 200 33.03 -13.10 -24.44
N ASP A 201 32.64 -12.33 -25.46
CA ASP A 201 32.06 -12.83 -26.74
C ASP A 201 31.62 -11.69 -27.70
N LEU A 202 32.45 -10.67 -27.87
CA LEU A 202 32.32 -9.70 -28.98
C LEU A 202 33.65 -9.45 -29.70
N GLU A 203 34.34 -10.53 -30.07
CA GLU A 203 35.25 -10.53 -31.24
C GLU A 203 35.16 -11.86 -31.98
N ARG A 204 34.16 -11.97 -32.89
CA ARG A 204 34.29 -12.73 -34.14
C ARG A 204 33.22 -12.38 -35.15
#